data_AF-A0A6B1T176-F1
#
_entry.id   AF-A0A6B1T176-F1
#
_cell.length_a   1.000
_cell.length_b   1.000
_cell.length_c   1.000
_cell.angle_alpha   90.00
_cell.angle_beta   90.00
_cell.angle_gamma   90.00
#
_symmetry.space_group_name_H-M   'P 1'
#
loop_
_entity.id
_entity.type
_entity.pdbx_description
1 polymer ?
#
loop_
_entity_poly.entity_id
_entity_poly.type
_entity_poly.pdbx_seq_one_letter_code
_entity_poly.pdbx_strand_id
1 'polypeptide(L)'
;MTKEEVQLTAFQIISIAGDAMDDFYQGMNAYLEGINLAAAVVAMKRGQERMAEVHNIQTKLIQAEVNEEEVPYSLVMTHAQDHLANAISWSRMCQLLIDQMEREEAESYE
;
A
#
# COMPACT_ATOMS: atom_id res chain seq x y z
N MET A 1 1.09 24.87 5.08
CA MET A 1 0.41 24.35 3.87
C MET A 1 -1.00 24.92 3.80
N THR A 2 -1.59 25.10 2.62
CA THR A 2 -3.01 25.48 2.49
C THR A 2 -3.93 24.26 2.65
N LYS A 3 -5.20 24.49 2.97
CA LYS A 3 -6.19 23.40 3.07
C LYS A 3 -6.40 22.68 1.75
N GLU A 4 -6.35 23.42 0.64
CA GLU A 4 -6.47 22.88 -0.71
C GLU A 4 -5.27 21.99 -1.06
N GLU A 5 -4.04 22.40 -0.71
CA GLU A 5 -2.84 21.57 -0.88
C GLU A 5 -2.96 20.25 -0.10
N VAL A 6 -3.37 20.31 1.17
CA VAL A 6 -3.59 19.11 1.99
C VAL A 6 -4.65 18.19 1.35
N GLN A 7 -5.74 18.74 0.83
CA GLN A 7 -6.78 17.95 0.15
C GLN A 7 -6.28 17.31 -1.15
N LEU A 8 -5.47 18.02 -1.94
CA LEU A 8 -4.85 17.46 -3.16
C LEU A 8 -3.88 16.33 -2.83
N THR A 9 -3.05 16.51 -1.79
CA THR A 9 -2.18 15.44 -1.29
C THR A 9 -2.99 14.24 -0.80
N ALA A 10 -4.14 14.47 -0.14
CA ALA A 10 -5.02 13.40 0.30
C ALA A 10 -5.57 12.58 -0.89
N PHE A 11 -6.00 13.23 -1.97
CA PHE A 11 -6.44 12.51 -3.18
C PHE A 11 -5.33 11.68 -3.83
N GLN A 12 -4.09 12.20 -3.85
CA GLN A 12 -2.94 11.44 -4.33
C GLN A 12 -2.70 10.18 -3.50
N ILE A 13 -2.71 10.32 -2.16
CA ILE A 13 -2.57 9.18 -1.24
C ILE A 13 -3.67 8.14 -1.48
N ILE A 14 -4.95 8.57 -1.55
CA ILE A 14 -6.08 7.67 -1.78
C ILE A 14 -5.93 6.91 -3.10
N SER A 15 -5.59 7.62 -4.18
CA SER A 15 -5.44 7.00 -5.51
C SER A 15 -4.35 5.94 -5.51
N ILE A 16 -3.15 6.29 -5.03
CA ILE A 16 -2.00 5.39 -5.11
C ILE A 16 -2.13 4.23 -4.12
N ALA A 17 -2.67 4.47 -2.91
CA ALA A 17 -2.96 3.41 -1.94
C ALA A 17 -4.06 2.47 -2.45
N GLY A 18 -5.07 3.00 -3.15
CA GLY A 18 -6.11 2.21 -3.81
C GLY A 18 -5.54 1.31 -4.91
N ASP A 19 -4.70 1.86 -5.79
CA ASP A 19 -4.00 1.08 -6.83
C ASP A 19 -3.12 -0.01 -6.21
N ALA A 20 -2.39 0.29 -5.13
CA ALA A 20 -1.56 -0.68 -4.44
C ALA A 20 -2.38 -1.83 -3.83
N MET A 21 -3.54 -1.52 -3.22
CA MET A 21 -4.47 -2.55 -2.75
C MET A 21 -4.96 -3.43 -3.89
N ASP A 22 -5.34 -2.84 -5.03
CA ASP A 22 -5.79 -3.60 -6.19
C ASP A 22 -4.69 -4.52 -6.74
N ASP A 23 -3.45 -4.05 -6.79
CA ASP A 23 -2.29 -4.89 -7.14
C ASP A 23 -2.16 -6.10 -6.21
N PHE A 24 -2.28 -5.90 -4.89
CA PHE A 24 -2.25 -7.00 -3.92
C PHE A 24 -3.41 -7.98 -4.12
N TYR A 25 -4.64 -7.47 -4.36
CA TYR A 25 -5.81 -8.32 -4.62
C TYR A 25 -5.65 -9.15 -5.89
N GLN A 26 -5.20 -8.53 -6.99
CA GLN A 26 -4.97 -9.23 -8.25
C GLN A 26 -3.92 -10.34 -8.08
N GLY A 27 -2.85 -10.08 -7.33
CA GLY A 27 -1.83 -11.08 -7.03
C GLY A 27 -2.37 -12.30 -6.28
N MET A 28 -3.14 -12.06 -5.22
CA MET A 28 -3.74 -13.13 -4.42
C MET A 28 -4.79 -13.93 -5.22
N ASN A 29 -5.61 -13.26 -6.03
CA ASN A 29 -6.59 -13.93 -6.89
C ASN A 29 -5.91 -14.78 -7.97
N ALA A 30 -4.83 -14.28 -8.59
CA ALA A 30 -4.08 -15.04 -9.59
C ALA A 30 -3.51 -16.35 -9.02
N TYR A 31 -3.08 -16.34 -7.76
CA TYR A 31 -2.69 -17.57 -7.07
C TYR A 31 -3.88 -18.51 -6.86
N LEU A 32 -5.03 -18.01 -6.38
CA LEU A 32 -6.20 -18.85 -6.11
C LEU A 32 -6.82 -19.48 -7.37
N GLU A 33 -6.79 -18.78 -8.51
CA GLU A 33 -7.42 -19.23 -9.75
C GLU A 33 -6.59 -20.27 -10.53
N GLY A 34 -5.28 -20.35 -10.29
CA GLY A 34 -4.41 -21.21 -11.09
C GLY A 34 -3.05 -21.58 -10.49
N ILE A 35 -2.85 -21.36 -9.18
CA ILE A 35 -1.58 -21.56 -8.46
C ILE A 35 -0.43 -20.86 -9.18
N ASN A 36 -0.62 -19.57 -9.51
CA ASN A 36 0.40 -18.77 -10.18
C ASN A 36 1.17 -17.90 -9.18
N LEU A 37 2.14 -18.51 -8.48
CA LEU A 37 2.97 -17.83 -7.50
C LEU A 37 3.79 -16.70 -8.13
N ALA A 38 4.33 -16.90 -9.32
CA ALA A 38 5.10 -15.88 -10.03
C ALA A 38 4.26 -14.60 -10.28
N ALA A 39 3.00 -14.74 -10.68
CA ALA A 39 2.10 -13.60 -10.86
C ALA A 39 1.81 -12.89 -9.52
N ALA A 40 1.61 -13.65 -8.44
CA ALA A 40 1.41 -13.08 -7.11
C ALA A 40 2.62 -12.26 -6.64
N VAL A 41 3.84 -12.78 -6.83
CA VAL A 41 5.09 -12.08 -6.48
C VAL A 41 5.27 -10.80 -7.31
N VAL A 42 4.99 -10.85 -8.62
CA VAL A 42 5.09 -9.67 -9.50
C VAL A 42 4.08 -8.59 -9.08
N ALA A 43 2.84 -8.97 -8.79
CA ALA A 43 1.81 -8.03 -8.36
C ALA A 43 2.14 -7.44 -6.98
N MET A 44 2.65 -8.27 -6.05
CA MET A 44 3.12 -7.84 -4.74
C MET A 44 4.21 -6.77 -4.84
N LYS A 45 5.19 -6.98 -5.71
CA LYS A 45 6.27 -6.00 -5.94
C LYS A 45 5.73 -4.68 -6.49
N ARG A 46 4.81 -4.73 -7.46
CA ARG A 46 4.19 -3.52 -8.04
C ARG A 46 3.44 -2.71 -6.99
N GLY A 47 2.65 -3.39 -6.14
CA GLY A 47 1.97 -2.73 -5.02
C GLY A 47 2.94 -2.12 -4.01
N GLN A 48 4.05 -2.81 -3.67
CA GLN A 48 5.07 -2.28 -2.76
C GLN A 48 5.77 -1.02 -3.31
N GLU A 49 6.04 -0.96 -4.61
CA GLU A 49 6.63 0.23 -5.27
C GLU A 49 5.70 1.45 -5.12
N ARG A 50 4.40 1.27 -5.33
CA ARG A 50 3.39 2.31 -5.09
C ARG A 50 3.31 2.73 -3.62
N MET A 51 3.36 1.75 -2.71
CA MET A 51 3.34 2.03 -1.27
C MET A 51 4.55 2.84 -0.81
N ALA A 52 5.73 2.61 -1.40
CA ALA A 52 6.92 3.40 -1.11
C ALA A 52 6.74 4.88 -1.51
N GLU A 53 6.09 5.15 -2.65
CA GLU A 53 5.75 6.51 -3.07
C GLU A 53 4.84 7.20 -2.04
N VAL A 54 3.75 6.53 -1.63
CA VAL A 54 2.79 7.09 -0.68
C VAL A 54 3.40 7.29 0.70
N HIS A 55 4.23 6.36 1.16
CA HIS A 55 4.96 6.49 2.42
C HIS A 55 5.86 7.73 2.46
N ASN A 56 6.51 8.06 1.33
CA ASN A 56 7.32 9.28 1.24
C ASN A 56 6.46 10.54 1.35
N ILE A 57 5.27 10.54 0.76
CA ILE A 57 4.30 11.66 0.89
C ILE A 57 3.86 11.81 2.35
N GLN A 58 3.46 10.71 3.00
CA GLN A 58 3.08 10.71 4.41
C GLN A 58 4.20 11.21 5.32
N THR A 59 5.43 10.75 5.09
CA THR A 59 6.61 11.16 5.86
C THR A 59 6.84 12.66 5.77
N LYS A 60 6.65 13.27 4.59
CA LYS A 60 6.78 14.73 4.42
C LYS A 60 5.72 15.50 5.21
N LEU A 61 4.48 15.01 5.26
CA LEU A 61 3.41 15.64 6.06
C LEU A 61 3.74 15.62 7.55
N ILE A 62 4.20 14.47 8.06
CA ILE A 62 4.63 14.33 9.46
C ILE A 62 5.83 15.23 9.75
N GLN A 63 6.81 15.28 8.84
CA GLN A 63 7.97 16.13 9.01
C GLN A 63 7.61 17.63 9.05
N ALA A 64 6.65 18.06 8.23
CA ALA A 64 6.14 19.43 8.26
C ALA A 64 5.49 19.74 9.62
N GLU A 65 4.67 18.84 10.15
CA GLU A 65 4.05 18.98 11.47
C GLU A 65 5.11 19.04 12.59
N VAL A 66 6.13 18.17 12.54
CA VAL A 66 7.27 18.18 13.49
C VAL A 66 8.07 19.47 13.42
N ASN A 67 8.17 20.09 12.25
CA ASN A 67 8.85 21.37 12.03
C ASN A 67 7.98 22.59 12.39
N GLU A 68 6.86 22.39 13.08
CA GLU A 68 5.90 23.43 13.47
C GLU A 68 5.25 24.16 12.26
N GLU A 69 5.26 23.54 11.07
CA GLU A 69 4.51 24.06 9.94
C GLU A 69 3.01 23.78 10.13
N GLU A 70 2.17 24.79 9.87
CA GLU A 70 0.73 24.62 9.97
C GLU A 70 0.23 23.66 8.88
N VAL A 71 -0.25 22.49 9.32
CA VAL A 71 -0.95 21.49 8.49
C VAL A 71 -2.45 21.56 8.84
N PRO A 72 -3.28 22.20 7.99
CA PRO A 72 -4.69 22.39 8.29
C PRO A 72 -5.45 21.05 8.32
N TYR A 73 -6.34 20.91 9.29
CA TYR A 73 -7.22 19.74 9.39
C TYR A 73 -8.08 19.57 8.12
N SER A 74 -8.17 18.32 7.66
CA SER A 74 -9.01 17.92 6.55
C SER A 74 -9.53 16.50 6.78
N LEU A 75 -10.86 16.33 6.79
CA LEU A 75 -11.48 15.01 6.88
C LEU A 75 -11.02 14.07 5.75
N VAL A 76 -10.79 14.62 4.54
CA VAL A 76 -10.29 13.85 3.39
C VAL A 76 -8.86 13.39 3.63
N MET A 77 -8.02 14.18 4.31
CA MET A 77 -6.67 13.74 4.70
C MET A 77 -6.72 12.63 5.74
N THR A 78 -7.59 12.74 6.76
CA THR A 78 -7.81 11.65 7.72
C THR A 78 -8.18 10.35 6.99
N HIS A 79 -9.14 10.43 6.07
CA HIS A 79 -9.56 9.29 5.25
C HIS A 79 -8.42 8.73 4.38
N ALA A 80 -7.58 9.59 3.82
CA ALA A 80 -6.41 9.18 3.05
C ALA A 80 -5.38 8.41 3.91
N GLN A 81 -5.14 8.86 5.14
CA GLN A 81 -4.29 8.16 6.10
C GLN A 81 -4.87 6.79 6.48
N ASP A 82 -6.20 6.67 6.63
CA ASP A 82 -6.88 5.39 6.87
C ASP A 82 -6.68 4.41 5.70
N HIS A 83 -6.83 4.89 4.45
CA HIS A 83 -6.56 4.09 3.26
C HIS A 83 -5.12 3.57 3.23
N LEU A 84 -4.15 4.45 3.50
CA LEU A 84 -2.74 4.09 3.57
C LEU A 84 -2.47 3.05 4.67
N ALA A 85 -2.97 3.26 5.89
CA ALA A 85 -2.80 2.32 6.99
C ALA A 85 -3.38 0.93 6.68
N ASN A 86 -4.56 0.89 6.05
CA ASN A 86 -5.16 -0.35 5.59
C ASN A 86 -4.31 -1.02 4.49
N ALA A 87 -3.78 -0.27 3.54
CA ALA A 87 -2.95 -0.81 2.45
C ALA A 87 -1.64 -1.40 2.97
N ILE A 88 -1.01 -0.76 3.96
CA ILE A 88 0.18 -1.28 4.66
C ILE A 88 -0.13 -2.61 5.33
N SER A 89 -1.24 -2.67 6.07
CA SER A 89 -1.64 -3.87 6.79
C SER A 89 -1.97 -5.01 5.83
N TRP A 90 -2.68 -4.72 4.74
CA TRP A 90 -2.99 -5.67 3.70
C TRP A 90 -1.72 -6.20 3.01
N SER A 91 -0.79 -5.32 2.66
CA SER A 91 0.52 -5.70 2.09
C SER A 91 1.26 -6.70 2.99
N ARG A 92 1.32 -6.44 4.30
CA ARG A 92 1.98 -7.37 5.24
C ARG A 92 1.30 -8.74 5.28
N MET A 93 -0.03 -8.77 5.24
CA MET A 93 -0.79 -10.03 5.19
C MET A 93 -0.53 -10.79 3.88
N CYS A 94 -0.57 -10.11 2.73
CA CYS A 94 -0.27 -10.72 1.43
C CYS A 94 1.16 -11.27 1.37
N GLN A 95 2.14 -10.57 1.95
CA GLN A 95 3.51 -11.07 2.01
C GLN A 95 3.60 -12.38 2.80
N LEU A 96 2.98 -12.44 3.98
CA LEU A 96 2.97 -13.67 4.79
C LEU A 96 2.32 -14.85 4.05
N LEU A 97 1.29 -14.58 3.25
CA LEU A 97 0.66 -15.59 2.42
C LEU A 97 1.59 -16.06 1.30
N ILE A 98 2.27 -15.14 0.60
CA ILE A 98 3.25 -15.50 -0.44
C ILE A 98 4.40 -16.33 0.16
N ASP A 99 4.94 -15.92 1.31
CA ASP A 99 6.02 -16.65 1.98
C ASP A 99 5.59 -18.08 2.35
N GLN A 100 4.32 -18.27 2.72
CA GLN A 100 3.74 -19.60 2.98
C GLN A 100 3.62 -20.41 1.68
N MET A 101 3.16 -19.80 0.59
CA MET A 101 3.03 -20.45 -0.72
C MET A 101 4.39 -20.92 -1.26
N GLU A 102 5.43 -20.08 -1.12
CA GLU A 102 6.81 -20.43 -1.53
C GLU A 102 7.35 -21.66 -0.76
N ARG A 103 7.02 -21.77 0.54
CA ARG A 103 7.41 -22.93 1.36
C ARG A 103 6.70 -24.20 0.91
N GLU A 104 5.39 -24.13 0.68
CA GLU A 104 4.58 -25.28 0.23
C GLU A 104 5.05 -25.78 -1.15
N GLU A 105 5.41 -24.87 -2.06
CA GLU A 105 5.97 -25.24 -3.36
C GLU A 105 7.34 -25.91 -3.22
N ALA A 106 8.23 -25.40 -2.36
CA ALA A 106 9.53 -26.01 -2.10
C ALA A 106 9.43 -27.42 -1.50
N GLU A 107 8.54 -27.63 -0.52
CA GLU A 107 8.27 -28.93 0.10
C GLU A 107 7.68 -29.95 -0.90
N SER A 108 6.99 -29.50 -1.95
CA SER A 108 6.43 -30.38 -2.98
C SER A 108 7.49 -31.06 -3.87
N TYR A 109 8.73 -30.56 -3.84
CA TYR A 109 9.86 -31.10 -4.59
C TYR A 109 10.79 -32.01 -3.77
N GLU A 110 10.54 -32.17 -2.46
CA GLU A 110 11.24 -33.12 -1.57
C GLU A 110 10.54 -34.49 -1.51
#